data_AF-A0A2S1FE04-F1
#
_entry.id   AF-A0A2S1FE04-F1
#
_cell.length_a   1.000
_cell.length_b   1.000
_cell.length_c   1.000
_cell.angle_alpha   90.00
_cell.angle_beta   90.00
_cell.angle_gamma   90.00
#
_symmetry.space_group_name_H-M   'P 1'
#
loop_
_entity.id
_entity.type
_entity.pdbx_description
1 polymer ?
#
loop_
_entity_poly.entity_id
_entity_poly.type
_entity_poly.pdbx_seq_one_letter_code
_entity_poly.pdbx_strand_id
1 'polypeptide(L)'
;MSIEQLKELFGSQEAILELVQLESGELALRNAGSEKQPLVIIQFNDEVKALLGDQTPVVAQHMIQAALFGLLEKQANEMQAEIVDEKPKYLS
;
A
#
# COMPACT_ATOMS: atom_id res chain seq x y z
N MET A 1 7.96 7.85 -6.08
CA MET A 1 7.18 8.57 -5.06
C MET A 1 7.96 8.47 -3.76
N SER A 2 8.17 9.58 -3.06
CA SER A 2 8.94 9.57 -1.82
C SER A 2 8.05 9.21 -0.62
N ILE A 3 8.64 8.75 0.47
CA ILE A 3 7.93 8.41 1.72
C ILE A 3 7.19 9.62 2.29
N GLU A 4 7.68 10.82 2.03
CA GLU A 4 7.07 12.10 2.42
C GLU A 4 5.73 12.29 1.70
N GLN A 5 5.65 11.98 0.41
CA GLN A 5 4.38 12.04 -0.34
C GLN A 5 3.38 10.98 0.13
N LEU A 6 3.86 9.80 0.52
CA LEU A 6 3.02 8.78 1.15
C LEU A 6 2.53 9.21 2.53
N LYS A 7 3.38 9.83 3.34
CA LYS A 7 3.01 10.42 4.64
C LYS A 7 2.03 11.58 4.48
N GLU A 8 2.10 12.34 3.40
CA GLU A 8 1.11 13.37 3.07
C GLU A 8 -0.23 12.76 2.62
N LEU A 9 -0.19 11.70 1.80
CA LEU A 9 -1.36 10.92 1.38
C LEU A 9 -2.08 10.24 2.56
N PHE A 10 -1.30 9.72 3.51
CA PHE A 10 -1.75 9.08 4.73
C PHE A 10 -1.77 10.02 5.93
N GLY A 11 -1.79 11.34 5.74
CA GLY A 11 -1.83 12.32 6.84
C GLY A 11 -0.61 12.29 7.77
N SER A 12 0.00 13.45 7.99
CA SER A 12 1.13 13.58 8.91
C SER A 12 0.73 13.19 10.34
N GLN A 13 1.24 12.03 10.80
CA GLN A 13 1.05 11.43 12.12
C GLN A 13 -0.41 10.99 12.37
N GLU A 14 -0.67 9.67 12.30
CA GLU A 14 -1.91 9.00 12.74
C GLU A 14 -3.14 8.99 11.79
N ALA A 15 -3.01 9.03 10.46
CA ALA A 15 -4.19 8.61 9.67
C ALA A 15 -4.39 7.10 9.82
N ILE A 16 -5.41 6.75 10.58
CA ILE A 16 -5.97 5.40 10.60
C ILE A 16 -6.63 5.19 9.24
N LEU A 17 -6.21 4.16 8.52
CA LEU A 17 -6.88 3.74 7.30
C LEU A 17 -7.94 2.70 7.64
N GLU A 18 -9.09 2.80 7.00
CA GLU A 18 -10.15 1.80 7.08
C GLU A 18 -10.43 1.21 5.70
N LEU A 19 -10.68 -0.10 5.68
CA LEU A 19 -11.17 -0.81 4.52
C LEU A 19 -12.65 -1.09 4.74
N VAL A 20 -13.50 -0.42 3.96
CA VAL A 20 -14.96 -0.53 4.06
C VAL A 20 -15.53 -1.17 2.81
N GLN A 21 -16.62 -1.92 2.96
CA GLN A 21 -17.40 -2.39 1.82
C GLN A 21 -18.45 -1.34 1.47
N LEU A 22 -18.46 -0.91 0.21
CA LEU A 22 -19.45 0.01 -0.34
C LEU A 22 -20.77 -0.74 -0.62
N GLU A 23 -21.86 0.01 -0.77
CA GLU A 23 -23.17 -0.54 -1.15
C GLU A 23 -23.14 -1.27 -2.51
N SER A 24 -22.22 -0.89 -3.40
CA SER A 24 -21.95 -1.58 -4.67
C SER A 24 -21.30 -2.96 -4.50
N GLY A 25 -20.88 -3.32 -3.29
CA GLY A 25 -20.14 -4.54 -2.97
C GLY A 25 -18.63 -4.44 -3.16
N GLU A 26 -18.14 -3.30 -3.65
CA GLU A 26 -16.71 -2.99 -3.81
C GLU A 26 -16.05 -2.68 -2.46
N LEU A 27 -14.75 -2.91 -2.36
CA LEU A 27 -13.98 -2.57 -1.16
C LEU A 27 -13.23 -1.27 -1.38
N ALA A 28 -13.35 -0.33 -0.45
CA ALA A 28 -12.75 0.98 -0.52
C ALA A 28 -11.79 1.20 0.65
N LEU A 29 -10.55 1.58 0.34
CA LEU A 29 -9.58 2.04 1.32
C LEU A 29 -9.69 3.56 1.45
N ARG A 30 -9.89 4.07 2.67
CA ARG A 30 -9.99 5.51 2.92
C ARG A 30 -9.42 5.88 4.29
N ASN A 31 -9.22 7.17 4.51
CA ASN A 31 -8.92 7.69 5.84
C ASN A 31 -10.14 7.51 6.75
N ALA A 32 -9.93 6.99 7.95
CA ALA A 32 -10.98 6.76 8.94
C ALA A 32 -11.73 8.06 9.25
N GLY A 33 -13.06 8.01 9.25
CA GLY A 33 -13.92 9.17 9.46
C GLY A 33 -13.88 10.22 8.33
N SER A 34 -13.31 9.90 7.17
CA SER A 34 -13.31 10.79 6.01
C SER A 34 -14.42 10.45 5.03
N GLU A 35 -15.23 11.46 4.70
CA GLU A 35 -16.23 11.42 3.60
C GLU A 35 -15.62 11.77 2.23
N LYS A 36 -14.30 11.86 2.14
CA LYS A 36 -13.60 12.14 0.88
C LYS A 36 -13.61 10.90 -0.03
N GLN A 37 -13.26 11.12 -1.29
CA GLN A 37 -13.11 10.03 -2.26
C GLN A 37 -12.15 8.94 -1.73
N PRO A 38 -12.46 7.64 -1.94
CA PRO A 38 -11.58 6.56 -1.56
C PRO A 38 -10.19 6.73 -2.18
N LEU A 39 -9.17 6.33 -1.42
CA LEU A 39 -7.79 6.29 -1.90
C LEU A 39 -7.61 5.18 -2.94
N VAL A 40 -8.28 4.04 -2.71
CA VAL A 40 -8.25 2.86 -3.57
C VAL A 40 -9.62 2.19 -3.54
N ILE A 41 -10.09 1.73 -4.70
CA ILE A 41 -11.23 0.82 -4.84
C ILE A 41 -10.73 -0.53 -5.36
N ILE A 42 -11.09 -1.60 -4.67
CA ILE A 42 -10.81 -2.99 -5.04
C ILE A 42 -12.12 -3.64 -5.45
N GLN A 43 -12.19 -4.05 -6.70
CA GLN A 43 -13.34 -4.75 -7.27
C GLN A 43 -12.92 -6.15 -7.69
N PHE A 44 -13.49 -7.15 -7.04
CA PHE A 44 -13.43 -8.53 -7.50
C PHE A 44 -14.60 -8.77 -8.45
N ASN A 45 -14.39 -9.58 -9.49
CA ASN A 45 -15.50 -10.04 -10.32
C ASN A 45 -16.37 -11.05 -9.54
N ASP A 46 -17.54 -11.39 -10.08
CA ASP A 46 -18.50 -12.25 -9.37
C ASP A 46 -17.98 -13.68 -9.16
N GLU A 47 -17.23 -14.22 -10.12
CA GLU A 47 -16.62 -15.56 -10.01
C GLU A 47 -15.60 -15.64 -8.87
N VAL A 48 -14.73 -14.64 -8.75
CA VAL A 48 -13.73 -14.58 -7.68
C VAL A 48 -14.39 -14.29 -6.34
N LYS A 49 -15.41 -13.42 -6.28
CA LYS A 49 -16.20 -13.21 -5.05
C LYS A 49 -16.86 -14.50 -4.58
N ALA A 50 -17.43 -15.30 -5.50
CA ALA A 50 -18.02 -16.58 -5.15
C ALA A 50 -17.00 -17.58 -4.62
N LEU A 51 -15.77 -17.56 -5.17
CA LEU A 51 -14.67 -18.41 -4.72
C LEU A 51 -14.14 -17.98 -3.34
N LEU A 52 -13.97 -16.67 -3.11
CA LEU A 52 -13.43 -16.13 -1.86
C LEU A 52 -14.47 -16.10 -0.74
N GLY A 53 -15.75 -15.96 -1.08
CA GLY A 53 -16.85 -15.86 -0.12
C GLY A 53 -16.58 -14.82 0.95
N ASP A 54 -16.76 -15.23 2.20
CA ASP A 54 -16.56 -14.39 3.39
C ASP A 54 -15.10 -13.94 3.60
N GLN A 55 -14.13 -14.54 2.88
CA GLN A 55 -12.72 -14.16 2.94
C GLN A 55 -12.38 -12.95 2.05
N THR A 56 -13.31 -12.49 1.21
CA THR A 56 -13.07 -11.38 0.27
C THR A 56 -12.48 -10.13 0.96
N PRO A 57 -12.99 -9.65 2.12
CA PRO A 57 -12.41 -8.50 2.80
C PRO A 57 -11.00 -8.76 3.34
N VAL A 58 -10.75 -9.97 3.85
CA VAL A 58 -9.44 -10.37 4.39
C VAL A 58 -8.39 -10.42 3.29
N VAL A 59 -8.75 -10.95 2.12
CA VAL A 59 -7.86 -10.98 0.94
C VAL A 59 -7.50 -9.56 0.51
N ALA A 60 -8.49 -8.67 0.40
CA ALA A 60 -8.23 -7.27 0.08
C ALA A 60 -7.32 -6.58 1.10
N GLN A 61 -7.52 -6.85 2.40
CA GLN A 61 -6.64 -6.34 3.45
C GLN A 61 -5.19 -6.82 3.25
N HIS A 62 -4.98 -8.11 2.99
CA HIS A 62 -3.65 -8.65 2.71
C HIS A 62 -3.03 -8.05 1.43
N MET A 63 -3.82 -7.80 0.38
CA MET A 63 -3.33 -7.13 -0.84
C MET A 63 -2.77 -5.74 -0.53
N ILE A 64 -3.49 -4.95 0.28
CA ILE A 64 -3.03 -3.62 0.70
C ILE A 64 -1.76 -3.72 1.56
N GLN A 65 -1.73 -4.63 2.54
CA GLN A 65 -0.54 -4.84 3.37
C GLN A 65 0.67 -5.24 2.53
N ALA A 66 0.52 -6.19 1.60
CA ALA A 66 1.59 -6.61 0.70
C ALA A 66 2.09 -5.46 -0.19
N ALA A 67 1.19 -4.62 -0.70
CA ALA A 67 1.57 -3.45 -1.49
C ALA A 67 2.37 -2.43 -0.65
N LEU A 68 1.96 -2.19 0.60
CA LEU A 68 2.68 -1.31 1.52
C LEU A 68 4.07 -1.88 1.88
N PHE A 69 4.17 -3.18 2.15
CA PHE A 69 5.45 -3.83 2.42
C PHE A 69 6.39 -3.76 1.22
N GLY A 70 5.93 -4.09 0.02
CA GLY A 70 6.75 -4.03 -1.19
C GLY A 70 7.25 -2.61 -1.49
N LEU A 71 6.47 -1.59 -1.16
CA LEU A 71 6.89 -0.19 -1.27
C LEU A 71 8.00 0.17 -0.27
N LEU A 72 7.88 -0.28 0.98
CA LEU A 72 8.90 -0.07 2.01
C LEU A 72 10.21 -0.80 1.66
N GLU A 73 10.13 -2.05 1.21
CA GLU A 73 11.30 -2.83 0.77
C GLU A 73 12.03 -2.16 -0.39
N LYS A 74 11.29 -1.66 -1.39
CA LYS A 74 11.89 -0.93 -2.51
C LYS A 74 12.70 0.28 -2.03
N GLN A 75 12.17 1.06 -1.10
CA GLN A 75 12.85 2.23 -0.55
C GLN A 75 14.09 1.84 0.28
N ALA A 76 14.00 0.78 1.09
CA ALA A 76 15.14 0.26 1.84
C ALA A 76 16.28 -0.20 0.91
N ASN A 77 15.93 -0.87 -0.18
CA ASN A 77 16.90 -1.31 -1.18
C ASN A 77 17.53 -0.13 -1.94
N GLU A 78 16.74 0.90 -2.30
CA GLU A 78 17.27 2.13 -2.92
C GLU A 78 18.25 2.86 -1.99
N MET A 79 17.95 2.94 -0.70
CA MET A 79 18.86 3.54 0.30
C MET A 79 20.17 2.75 0.47
N GLN A 80 20.11 1.41 0.36
CA GLN A 80 21.29 0.55 0.44
C GLN A 80 22.12 0.53 -0.86
N ALA A 81 21.50 0.80 -2.01
CA ALA A 81 22.15 0.79 -3.31
C ALA A 81 22.94 2.07 -3.63
N GLU A 82 22.75 3.17 -2.88
CA GLU A 82 23.44 4.45 -3.10
C GLU A 82 24.91 4.45 -2.64
N ILE A 83 25.42 3.35 -2.08
CA ILE A 83 26.82 3.22 -1.65
C ILE A 83 27.44 2.08 -2.45
N VAL A 84 28.25 2.38 -3.48
CA VAL A 84 29.66 1.96 -3.67
C VAL A 84 30.15 2.53 -5.01
N ASP A 85 30.78 3.70 -4.97
CA ASP A 85 31.72 4.14 -6.02
C ASP A 85 33.01 4.62 -5.32
N GLU A 86 33.53 3.79 -4.42
CA GLU A 86 34.84 4.06 -3.80
C GLU A 86 35.94 3.71 -4.80
N LYS A 87 36.68 4.72 -5.27
CA LYS A 87 37.90 4.49 -6.05
C LYS A 87 38.85 3.61 -5.24
N PRO A 88 39.34 2.48 -5.81
CA PRO A 88 40.21 1.57 -5.07
C PRO A 88 41.47 2.30 -4.60
N LYS A 89 41.75 2.17 -3.29
CA LYS A 89 42.86 2.87 -2.62
C LYS A 89 44.25 2.42 -3.10
N TYR A 90 44.32 1.29 -3.80
CA TYR A 90 45.53 0.78 -4.42
C TYR A 90 45.22 0.41 -5.87
N LEU A 91 45.91 1.07 -6.80
CA LEU A 91 46.01 0.62 -8.18
C LEU A 91 47.05 -0.50 -8.20
N SER A 92 46.62 -1.72 -8.51
CA SER A 92 47.52 -2.82 -8.89
C SER A 92 48.17 -2.55 -10.23
#